data_AF-A0A060S0D8-F1
#
_entry.id   AF-A0A060S0D8-F1
#
_cell.length_a   1.000
_cell.length_b   1.000
_cell.length_c   1.000
_cell.angle_alpha   90.00
_cell.angle_beta   90.00
_cell.angle_gamma   90.00
#
_symmetry.space_group_name_H-M   'P 1'
#
loop_
_entity.id
_entity.type
_entity.pdbx_description
1 polymer ?
#
loop_
_entity_poly.entity_id
_entity_poly.type
_entity_poly.pdbx_seq_one_letter_code
_entity_poly.pdbx_strand_id
1 'polypeptide(L)'
;MGFHIQRYIAMMGRGINPKTWKKLWVDSKNKQIIHVYNDVAEFMNNQIAQVVRVYQYRYWWWANPFGMGLIFYLGYKTWYMVYINHKQRKVAQVVASAYGQGGQWLNPVPK
;
A
#
# COMPACT_ATOMS: atom_id res chain seq x y z
N MET A 1 1.13 -2.09 -20.81
CA MET A 1 -0.12 -2.23 -20.03
C MET A 1 0.00 -1.39 -18.76
N GLY A 2 -1.09 -0.72 -18.38
CA GLY A 2 -1.28 0.22 -17.28
C GLY A 2 -0.37 0.06 -16.08
N PHE A 3 0.42 1.11 -15.83
CA PHE A 3 1.61 1.17 -15.00
C PHE A 3 1.77 0.09 -13.90
N HIS A 4 2.59 -0.92 -14.19
CA HIS A 4 3.27 -1.86 -13.28
C HIS A 4 2.50 -2.46 -12.09
N ILE A 5 1.17 -2.37 -11.98
CA ILE A 5 0.38 -2.93 -10.87
C ILE A 5 0.66 -4.42 -10.67
N GLN A 6 0.72 -5.18 -11.76
CA GLN A 6 1.09 -6.61 -11.74
C GLN A 6 2.51 -6.84 -11.19
N ARG A 7 3.46 -5.95 -11.52
CA ARG A 7 4.83 -6.06 -10.99
C ARG A 7 4.87 -5.77 -9.49
N TYR A 8 4.09 -4.81 -9.01
CA TYR A 8 3.97 -4.56 -7.56
C TYR A 8 3.36 -5.75 -6.83
N ILE A 9 2.33 -6.40 -7.39
CA ILE A 9 1.77 -7.63 -6.82
C ILE A 9 2.82 -8.76 -6.79
N ALA A 10 3.59 -8.93 -7.87
CA ALA A 10 4.68 -9.90 -7.90
C ALA A 10 5.83 -9.53 -6.93
N MET A 11 6.07 -8.24 -6.68
CA MET A 11 7.02 -7.79 -5.64
C MET A 11 6.50 -8.13 -4.25
N MET A 12 5.22 -7.93 -3.97
CA MET A 12 4.60 -8.34 -2.69
C MET A 12 4.70 -9.86 -2.49
N GLY A 13 4.39 -10.65 -3.51
CA GLY A 13 4.52 -12.12 -3.44
C GLY A 13 5.95 -12.58 -3.16
N ARG A 14 6.96 -11.91 -3.76
CA ARG A 14 8.38 -12.14 -3.42
C ARG A 14 8.73 -11.63 -2.03
N GLY A 15 8.12 -10.54 -1.59
CA GLY A 15 8.35 -9.92 -0.28
C GLY A 15 7.89 -10.79 0.90
N ILE A 16 6.91 -11.67 0.71
CA ILE A 16 6.47 -12.63 1.74
C ILE A 16 7.13 -14.01 1.62
N ASN A 17 7.98 -14.23 0.60
CA ASN A 17 8.60 -15.53 0.34
C ASN A 17 9.88 -15.72 1.18
N PRO A 18 9.95 -16.74 2.06
CA PRO A 18 11.13 -16.98 2.91
C PRO A 18 12.43 -17.20 2.12
N LYS A 19 12.36 -17.78 0.91
CA LYS A 19 13.55 -17.95 0.05
C LYS A 19 14.14 -16.60 -0.36
N THR A 20 13.28 -15.63 -0.61
CA THR A 20 13.70 -14.25 -0.93
C THR A 20 14.34 -13.58 0.28
N TRP A 21 13.87 -13.85 1.50
CA TRP A 21 14.47 -13.31 2.72
C TRP A 21 15.89 -13.82 2.93
N LYS A 22 16.11 -15.13 2.76
CA LYS A 22 17.46 -15.71 2.83
C LYS A 22 18.41 -15.07 1.81
N LYS A 23 17.93 -14.85 0.59
CA LYS A 23 18.71 -14.16 -0.44
C LYS A 23 19.03 -12.71 -0.03
N LEU A 24 18.01 -11.96 0.41
CA LEU A 24 18.17 -10.58 0.88
C LEU A 24 19.16 -10.48 2.05
N TRP A 25 19.14 -11.44 2.97
CA TRP A 25 20.07 -11.52 4.09
C TRP A 25 21.53 -11.62 3.63
N VAL A 26 21.80 -12.51 2.67
CA VAL A 26 23.13 -12.66 2.07
C VAL A 26 23.52 -11.40 1.29
N ASP A 27 22.60 -10.85 0.49
CA ASP A 27 22.82 -9.65 -0.33
C ASP A 27 23.03 -8.39 0.52
N SER A 28 22.56 -8.38 1.77
CA SER A 28 22.72 -7.28 2.72
C SER A 28 23.96 -7.41 3.60
N LYS A 29 24.72 -8.51 3.47
CA LYS A 29 25.95 -8.71 4.25
C LYS A 29 26.94 -7.57 3.93
N ASN A 30 27.33 -6.83 4.97
CA ASN A 30 28.21 -5.65 4.90
C ASN A 30 27.62 -4.41 4.19
N LYS A 31 26.31 -4.37 3.91
CA LYS A 31 25.67 -3.14 3.41
C LYS A 31 25.28 -2.23 4.57
N GLN A 32 25.60 -0.94 4.45
CA GLN A 32 25.07 0.08 5.34
C GLN A 32 23.61 0.42 5.00
N ILE A 33 22.84 0.85 6.00
CA ILE A 33 21.43 1.21 5.84
C ILE A 33 21.23 2.37 4.85
N ILE A 34 22.19 3.29 4.75
CA ILE A 34 22.16 4.41 3.81
C ILE A 34 22.10 3.92 2.35
N HIS A 35 22.79 2.82 2.02
CA HIS A 35 22.74 2.26 0.66
C HIS A 35 21.35 1.70 0.36
N VAL A 36 20.74 1.00 1.32
CA VAL A 36 19.37 0.47 1.16
C VAL A 36 18.37 1.62 0.98
N TYR A 37 18.50 2.68 1.77
CA TYR A 37 17.66 3.86 1.63
C TYR A 37 17.80 4.52 0.25
N ASN A 38 19.04 4.74 -0.21
CA ASN A 38 19.32 5.35 -1.51
C ASN A 38 18.79 4.48 -2.66
N ASP A 39 18.96 3.16 -2.60
CA ASP A 39 18.45 2.22 -3.60
C ASP A 39 16.91 2.30 -3.70
N VAL A 40 16.22 2.38 -2.56
CA VAL A 40 14.74 2.50 -2.51
C VAL A 40 14.29 3.87 -3.04
N ALA A 41 14.98 4.94 -2.66
CA ALA A 41 14.67 6.29 -3.13
C ALA A 41 14.87 6.40 -4.65
N GLU A 42 15.96 5.85 -5.19
CA GLU A 42 16.22 5.81 -6.62
C GLU A 42 15.17 4.97 -7.36
N PHE A 43 14.81 3.80 -6.82
CA PHE A 43 13.75 2.98 -7.38
C PHE A 43 12.43 3.75 -7.46
N MET A 44 12.03 4.44 -6.39
CA MET A 44 10.82 5.25 -6.35
C MET A 44 10.87 6.42 -7.35
N ASN A 45 12.00 7.14 -7.40
CA ASN A 45 12.19 8.24 -8.32
C ASN A 45 12.06 7.77 -9.78
N ASN A 46 12.66 6.63 -10.12
CA ASN A 46 12.56 6.04 -11.45
C ASN A 46 11.11 5.67 -11.83
N GLN A 47 10.29 5.21 -10.88
CA GLN A 47 8.86 4.97 -11.13
C GLN A 47 8.11 6.28 -11.42
N ILE A 48 8.33 7.31 -10.62
CA ILE A 48 7.67 8.62 -10.80
C ILE A 48 8.11 9.29 -12.10
N ALA A 49 9.42 9.31 -12.37
CA ALA A 49 9.99 9.91 -13.57
C ALA A 49 9.45 9.25 -14.85
N GLN A 50 9.31 7.92 -14.86
CA GLN A 50 8.69 7.20 -15.99
C GLN A 50 7.24 7.64 -16.21
N VAL A 51 6.45 7.77 -15.14
CA VAL A 51 5.07 8.23 -15.25
C VAL A 51 5.01 9.63 -15.83
N VAL A 52 5.76 10.58 -15.26
CA VAL A 52 5.76 11.98 -15.70
C VAL A 52 6.16 12.09 -17.16
N ARG A 53 7.22 11.38 -17.57
CA ARG A 53 7.72 11.43 -18.94
C ARG A 53 6.73 10.82 -19.93
N VAL A 54 6.22 9.62 -19.63
CA VAL A 54 5.35 8.86 -20.54
C VAL A 54 3.95 9.49 -20.65
N TYR A 55 3.47 10.17 -19.61
CA TYR A 55 2.18 10.87 -19.61
C TYR A 55 2.08 11.92 -20.72
N GLN A 56 3.21 12.50 -21.15
CA GLN A 56 3.23 13.54 -22.18
C GLN A 56 2.90 13.04 -23.59
N TYR A 57 3.13 11.76 -23.90
CA TYR A 57 3.06 11.26 -25.28
C TYR A 57 2.45 9.86 -25.42
N ARG A 58 1.97 9.24 -24.34
CA ARG A 58 1.39 7.89 -24.37
C ARG A 58 0.21 7.76 -23.43
N TYR A 59 -0.82 7.08 -23.92
CA TYR A 59 -1.96 6.68 -23.13
C TYR A 59 -1.85 5.20 -22.70
N TRP A 60 -2.27 4.91 -21.47
CA TRP A 60 -2.44 3.54 -20.99
C TRP A 60 -3.84 3.02 -21.30
N TRP A 61 -4.05 1.71 -21.19
CA TRP A 61 -5.36 1.08 -21.45
C TRP A 61 -6.49 1.60 -20.53
N TRP A 62 -6.14 2.14 -19.36
CA TRP A 62 -7.07 2.72 -18.40
C TRP A 62 -7.24 4.24 -18.54
N ALA A 63 -6.69 4.85 -19.60
CA ALA A 63 -6.83 6.28 -19.85
C ALA A 63 -8.31 6.67 -19.85
N ASN A 64 -8.63 7.75 -19.15
CA ASN A 64 -9.99 8.22 -18.88
C ASN A 64 -9.98 9.76 -18.73
N PRO A 65 -11.14 10.45 -18.78
CA PRO A 65 -11.21 11.91 -18.68
C PRO A 65 -10.65 12.49 -17.38
N PHE A 66 -10.59 11.71 -16.30
CA PHE A 66 -10.01 12.11 -15.02
C PHE A 66 -8.51 11.77 -14.91
N GLY A 67 -7.91 11.27 -15.98
CA GLY A 67 -6.49 10.94 -16.09
C GLY A 67 -6.03 9.97 -15.00
N MET A 68 -4.90 10.30 -14.37
CA MET A 68 -4.33 9.53 -13.25
C MET A 68 -5.10 9.67 -11.94
N GLY A 69 -5.94 10.70 -11.79
CA GLY A 69 -6.70 10.92 -10.56
C GLY A 69 -7.57 9.73 -10.20
N LEU A 70 -8.22 9.12 -11.19
CA LEU A 70 -9.03 7.91 -11.00
C LEU A 70 -8.19 6.71 -10.51
N ILE A 71 -6.96 6.55 -11.02
CA ILE A 71 -6.08 5.44 -10.62
C ILE A 71 -5.59 5.62 -9.18
N PHE A 72 -5.21 6.84 -8.79
CA PHE A 72 -4.84 7.12 -7.40
C PHE A 72 -6.01 6.95 -6.44
N TYR A 73 -7.21 7.40 -6.84
CA TYR A 73 -8.43 7.16 -6.06
C TYR A 73 -8.70 5.66 -5.86
N LEU A 74 -8.62 4.85 -6.92
CA LEU A 74 -8.82 3.40 -6.83
C LEU A 74 -7.76 2.74 -5.95
N GLY A 75 -6.50 3.18 -6.03
CA GLY A 75 -5.43 2.73 -5.13
C GLY A 75 -5.75 3.02 -3.67
N TYR A 76 -6.12 4.27 -3.36
CA TYR A 76 -6.55 4.68 -2.02
C TYR A 76 -7.76 3.87 -1.53
N LYS A 77 -8.81 3.74 -2.38
CA LYS A 77 -10.04 3.04 -2.02
C LYS A 77 -9.79 1.56 -1.76
N THR A 78 -8.90 0.94 -2.54
CA THR A 78 -8.48 -0.46 -2.33
C THR A 78 -7.78 -0.61 -0.98
N TRP A 79 -6.80 0.25 -0.68
CA TRP A 79 -6.13 0.25 0.63
C TRP A 79 -7.12 0.42 1.78
N TYR A 80 -8.04 1.38 1.67
CA TYR A 80 -9.07 1.62 2.69
C TYR A 80 -9.93 0.37 2.92
N MET A 81 -10.43 -0.25 1.85
CA MET A 81 -11.32 -1.41 1.96
C MET A 81 -10.60 -2.66 2.47
N VAL A 82 -9.34 -2.86 2.08
CA VAL A 82 -8.57 -4.05 2.49
C VAL A 82 -8.08 -3.91 3.93
N TYR A 83 -7.55 -2.75 4.30
CA TYR A 83 -6.89 -2.56 5.59
C TYR A 83 -7.79 -1.87 6.62
N ILE A 84 -8.27 -0.66 6.33
CA ILE A 84 -9.00 0.17 7.30
C ILE A 84 -10.36 -0.45 7.66
N ASN A 85 -11.12 -0.88 6.65
CA ASN A 85 -12.42 -1.52 6.89
C ASN A 85 -12.24 -2.85 7.66
N HIS A 86 -11.24 -3.66 7.31
CA HIS A 86 -10.93 -4.87 8.07
C HIS A 86 -10.57 -4.56 9.54
N LYS A 87 -9.77 -3.51 9.78
CA LYS A 87 -9.47 -3.02 11.13
C LYS A 87 -10.73 -2.57 11.87
N GLN A 88 -11.62 -1.81 11.23
CA GLN A 88 -12.88 -1.34 11.83
C GLN A 88 -13.79 -2.51 12.23
N ARG A 89 -13.87 -3.57 11.41
CA ARG A 89 -14.64 -4.78 11.75
C ARG A 89 -14.11 -5.48 13.00
N LYS A 90 -12.79 -5.62 13.11
CA LYS A 90 -12.16 -6.20 14.31
C LYS A 90 -12.44 -5.35 15.55
N VAL A 91 -12.31 -4.02 15.43
CA VAL A 91 -12.63 -3.10 16.53
C VAL A 91 -14.10 -3.20 16.93
N ALA A 92 -15.02 -3.26 15.97
CA ALA A 92 -16.44 -3.42 16.27
C ALA A 92 -16.73 -4.71 17.04
N GLN A 93 -16.11 -5.83 16.67
CA GLN A 93 -16.24 -7.10 17.40
C GLN A 93 -15.69 -7.00 18.83
N VAL A 94 -14.53 -6.37 19.00
CA VAL A 94 -13.90 -6.16 20.32
C VAL A 94 -14.77 -5.27 21.22
N VAL A 95 -15.31 -4.19 20.67
CA VAL A 95 -16.16 -3.28 21.44
C VAL A 95 -17.49 -3.95 21.79
N ALA A 96 -18.10 -4.66 20.85
CA ALA A 96 -19.33 -5.40 21.09
C ALA A 96 -19.17 -6.46 22.18
N SER A 97 -18.03 -7.18 22.21
CA SER A 97 -17.77 -8.21 23.22
C SER A 97 -17.41 -7.63 24.59
N ALA A 98 -16.75 -6.47 24.65
CA ALA A 98 -16.30 -5.87 25.91
C ALA A 98 -17.36 -4.96 26.57
N TYR A 99 -18.08 -4.18 25.77
CA TYR A 99 -18.93 -3.08 26.25
C TYR A 99 -20.35 -3.09 25.64
N GLY A 100 -20.68 -4.08 24.82
CA GLY A 100 -21.91 -4.08 24.02
C GLY A 100 -21.77 -3.26 22.73
N GLN A 101 -22.66 -3.50 21.77
CA GLN A 101 -22.65 -2.79 20.49
C GLN A 101 -22.89 -1.29 20.72
N GLY A 102 -21.96 -0.44 20.27
CA GLY A 102 -22.04 1.00 20.53
C GLY A 102 -21.56 1.41 21.94
N GLY A 103 -21.01 0.49 22.72
CA GLY A 103 -20.50 0.73 24.07
C GLY A 103 -19.48 1.85 24.17
N GLN A 104 -18.68 2.05 23.11
CA GLN A 104 -17.73 3.16 23.00
C GLN A 104 -18.37 4.55 22.87
N TRP A 105 -19.67 4.61 22.63
CA TRP A 105 -20.45 5.84 22.49
C TRP A 105 -21.52 5.99 23.58
N LEU A 106 -21.45 5.20 24.66
CA LEU A 106 -22.32 5.39 25.81
C LEU A 106 -22.03 6.73 26.49
N ASN A 107 -23.09 7.37 26.98
CA ASN A 107 -22.97 8.57 27.80
C ASN A 107 -22.23 8.27 29.11
N PRO A 108 -21.54 9.25 29.70
CA PRO A 108 -20.95 9.08 31.02
C PRO A 108 -22.03 8.76 32.06
N VAL A 109 -21.66 8.03 33.10
CA VAL A 109 -22.56 7.70 34.22
C VAL A 109 -23.04 9.01 34.87
N PRO A 110 -24.36 9.22 35.02
CA PRO A 110 -24.90 10.40 35.72
C PRO A 110 -24.36 10.50 37.16
N LYS A 111 -24.12 11.73 37.62
CA LYS A 111 -23.71 12.01 39.00
C LYS A 111 -24.91 12.14 39.93
#